data_AF-A0A5K1H0L4-F1
#
_entry.id   AF-A0A5K1H0L4-F1
#
_cell.length_a   1.000
_cell.length_b   1.000
_cell.length_c   1.000
_cell.angle_alpha   90.00
_cell.angle_beta   90.00
_cell.angle_gamma   90.00
#
_symmetry.space_group_name_H-M   'P 1'
#
loop_
_entity.id
_entity.type
_entity.pdbx_description
1 polymer ?
#
loop_
_entity_poly.entity_id
_entity_poly.type
_entity_poly.pdbx_seq_one_letter_code
_entity_poly.pdbx_strand_id
1 'polypeptide(L)'
;GNIPSEFGSLTHLMAFSMQRNNLTGTLPESLFNPSALWGLSFMTNQLTGHPPKDVGRFLPNLRRLYMHINILMALSRLLFLMLHDFKFLMQKAINLVVRHH
;
A
#
# COMPACT_ATOMS: atom_id res chain seq x y z
N GLY A 1 -3.66 -0.97 -18.57
CA GLY A 1 -4.53 0.22 -18.60
C GLY A 1 -4.52 0.86 -17.23
N ASN A 2 -4.63 2.18 -17.12
CA ASN A 2 -4.48 2.88 -15.83
C ASN A 2 -5.84 3.09 -15.14
N ILE A 3 -5.80 3.38 -13.84
CA ILE A 3 -6.98 3.82 -13.11
C ILE A 3 -7.26 5.29 -13.49
N PRO A 4 -8.45 5.63 -14.02
CA PRO A 4 -8.81 7.01 -14.34
C PRO A 4 -8.90 7.88 -13.07
N SER A 5 -8.44 9.12 -13.15
CA SER A 5 -8.48 10.06 -12.01
C SER A 5 -9.91 10.46 -11.65
N GLU A 6 -10.83 10.34 -12.61
CA GLU A 6 -12.27 10.57 -12.45
C GLU A 6 -12.90 9.61 -11.43
N PHE A 7 -12.23 8.51 -11.06
CA PHE A 7 -12.74 7.58 -10.04
C PHE A 7 -13.05 8.27 -8.71
N GLY A 8 -12.28 9.30 -8.34
CA GLY A 8 -12.53 10.07 -7.12
C GLY A 8 -13.79 10.94 -7.13
N SER A 9 -14.48 11.04 -8.27
CA SER A 9 -15.78 11.72 -8.37
C SER A 9 -16.95 10.82 -7.93
N LEU A 10 -16.72 9.52 -7.73
CA LEU A 10 -17.74 8.55 -7.36
C LEU A 10 -18.03 8.58 -5.85
N THR A 11 -18.55 9.70 -5.35
CA THR A 11 -18.76 9.97 -3.92
C THR A 11 -19.74 9.00 -3.24
N HIS A 12 -20.66 8.42 -3.99
CA HIS A 12 -21.67 7.47 -3.50
C HIS A 12 -21.22 6.00 -3.61
N LEU A 13 -20.02 5.73 -4.13
CA LEU A 13 -19.54 4.37 -4.30
C LEU A 13 -19.26 3.75 -2.93
N MET A 14 -19.88 2.60 -2.68
CA MET A 14 -19.81 1.91 -1.38
C MET A 14 -18.77 0.79 -1.39
N ALA A 15 -18.66 0.03 -2.48
CA ALA A 15 -17.67 -1.02 -2.61
C ALA A 15 -17.16 -1.08 -4.04
N PHE A 16 -15.86 -1.30 -4.19
CA PHE A 16 -15.24 -1.45 -5.49
C PHE A 16 -14.14 -2.51 -5.48
N SER A 17 -14.14 -3.34 -6.53
CA SER A 17 -13.16 -4.40 -6.71
C SER A 17 -12.69 -4.41 -8.16
N MET A 18 -11.39 -4.22 -8.34
CA MET A 18 -10.68 -4.29 -9.62
C MET A 18 -9.50 -5.27 -9.54
N GLN A 19 -9.61 -6.24 -8.65
CA GLN A 19 -8.59 -7.26 -8.43
C GLN A 19 -8.36 -8.16 -9.64
N ARG A 20 -7.15 -8.72 -9.75
CA ARG A 20 -6.76 -9.70 -10.78
C ARG A 20 -6.91 -9.18 -12.21
N ASN A 21 -6.37 -7.99 -12.45
CA ASN A 21 -6.31 -7.38 -13.78
C ASN A 21 -4.86 -7.06 -14.16
N ASN A 22 -4.66 -6.62 -15.40
CA ASN A 22 -3.39 -6.07 -15.87
C ASN A 22 -3.39 -4.53 -15.78
N LEU A 23 -3.91 -3.98 -14.67
CA LEU A 23 -3.87 -2.53 -14.45
C LEU A 23 -2.44 -2.10 -14.13
N THR A 24 -2.05 -0.98 -14.71
CA THR A 24 -0.68 -0.43 -14.70
C THR A 24 -0.70 1.03 -14.25
N GLY A 25 0.47 1.64 -14.05
CA GLY A 25 0.59 3.04 -13.66
C GLY A 25 0.45 3.27 -12.15
N THR A 26 0.48 4.53 -11.73
CA THR A 26 0.40 4.92 -10.32
C THR A 26 -1.03 4.94 -9.82
N LEU A 27 -1.23 4.65 -8.52
CA LEU A 27 -2.51 4.92 -7.87
C LEU A 27 -2.78 6.44 -7.90
N PRO A 28 -3.91 6.88 -8.48
CA PRO A 28 -4.28 8.29 -8.42
C PRO A 28 -4.73 8.64 -7.00
N GLU A 29 -4.34 9.81 -6.48
CA GLU A 29 -4.75 10.27 -5.16
C GLU A 29 -6.27 10.35 -5.02
N SER A 30 -6.95 10.66 -6.13
CA SER A 30 -8.41 10.72 -6.21
C SER A 30 -9.08 9.39 -5.89
N LEU A 31 -8.41 8.24 -6.03
CA LEU A 31 -8.92 6.94 -5.57
C LEU A 31 -9.20 6.93 -4.05
N PHE A 32 -8.52 7.81 -3.32
CA PHE A 32 -8.64 7.99 -1.89
C PHE A 32 -9.39 9.28 -1.54
N ASN A 33 -10.20 9.84 -2.44
CA ASN A 33 -11.05 10.99 -2.11
C ASN A 33 -12.22 10.62 -1.18
N PRO A 34 -12.82 11.62 -0.49
CA PRO A 34 -14.01 11.43 0.34
C PRO A 34 -15.11 10.69 -0.41
N SER A 35 -15.41 9.48 0.06
CA SER A 35 -16.44 8.62 -0.51
C SER A 35 -17.15 7.81 0.58
N ALA A 36 -18.31 7.28 0.21
CA ALA A 36 -19.04 6.29 1.01
C ALA A 36 -18.38 4.90 1.03
N LEU A 37 -17.14 4.76 0.54
CA LEU A 37 -16.48 3.47 0.38
C LEU A 37 -16.28 2.79 1.73
N TRP A 38 -16.86 1.60 1.87
CA TRP A 38 -16.58 0.67 2.95
C TRP A 38 -15.67 -0.48 2.51
N GLY A 39 -15.53 -0.73 1.21
CA GLY A 39 -14.68 -1.80 0.67
C GLY A 39 -13.94 -1.41 -0.62
N LEU A 40 -12.63 -1.59 -0.64
CA LEU A 40 -11.79 -1.35 -1.82
C LEU A 40 -10.79 -2.51 -2.03
N SER A 41 -10.79 -3.09 -3.22
CA SER A 41 -9.82 -4.13 -3.62
C SER A 41 -9.19 -3.82 -4.98
N PHE A 42 -7.86 -3.82 -5.03
CA PHE A 42 -7.09 -3.72 -6.26
C PHE A 42 -5.90 -4.68 -6.27
N MET A 43 -5.97 -5.75 -5.47
CA MET A 43 -4.95 -6.79 -5.39
C MET A 43 -4.68 -7.46 -6.74
N THR A 44 -3.48 -8.02 -6.91
CA THR A 44 -3.09 -8.74 -8.14
C THR A 44 -3.22 -7.86 -9.39
N ASN A 45 -2.48 -6.75 -9.38
CA ASN A 45 -2.30 -5.83 -10.53
C ASN A 45 -0.81 -5.40 -10.62
N GLN A 46 -0.47 -4.53 -11.56
CA GLN A 46 0.88 -3.98 -11.76
C GLN A 46 0.93 -2.49 -11.39
N LEU A 47 0.16 -2.10 -10.37
CA LEU A 47 0.05 -0.70 -9.92
C LEU A 47 1.25 -0.28 -9.07
N THR A 48 1.67 0.97 -9.20
CA THR A 48 2.74 1.63 -8.42
C THR A 48 2.18 2.78 -7.57
N GLY A 49 3.03 3.45 -6.78
CA GLY A 49 2.61 4.50 -5.83
C GLY A 49 2.40 3.95 -4.42
N HIS A 50 1.64 4.66 -3.58
CA HIS A 50 1.18 4.20 -2.27
C HIS A 50 -0.11 4.93 -1.87
N PRO A 51 -0.97 4.34 -1.03
CA PRO A 51 -2.02 5.12 -0.37
C PRO A 51 -1.43 6.31 0.39
N PRO A 52 -2.16 7.42 0.53
CA PRO A 52 -1.75 8.52 1.40
C PRO A 52 -1.64 8.03 2.85
N LYS A 53 -0.70 8.61 3.61
CA LYS A 53 -0.46 8.24 5.03
C LYS A 53 -1.73 8.33 5.89
N ASP A 54 -2.62 9.27 5.55
CA ASP A 54 -3.87 9.52 6.25
C ASP A 54 -5.10 8.97 5.53
N VAL A 55 -5.00 7.77 4.91
CA VAL A 55 -6.11 7.17 4.16
C VAL A 55 -7.43 7.10 4.95
N GLY A 56 -7.35 6.91 6.27
CA GLY A 56 -8.53 6.90 7.16
C GLY A 56 -9.23 8.26 7.30
N ARG A 57 -8.51 9.38 7.10
CA ARG A 57 -9.11 10.73 7.08
C ARG A 57 -9.98 10.92 5.85
N PHE A 58 -9.55 10.38 4.71
CA PHE A 58 -10.25 10.55 3.45
C PHE A 58 -11.28 9.46 3.18
N LEU A 59 -11.10 8.27 3.74
CA LEU A 59 -12.05 7.16 3.62
C LEU A 59 -12.54 6.74 5.03
N PRO A 60 -13.31 7.59 5.72
CA PRO A 60 -13.69 7.37 7.12
C PRO A 60 -14.59 6.14 7.31
N ASN A 61 -15.24 5.67 6.24
CA ASN A 61 -16.13 4.51 6.27
C ASN A 61 -15.43 3.20 5.85
N LEU A 62 -14.14 3.23 5.49
CA LEU A 62 -13.45 2.08 4.93
C LEU A 62 -13.24 0.99 5.98
N ARG A 63 -13.80 -0.19 5.71
CA ARG A 63 -13.70 -1.38 6.58
C ARG A 63 -12.82 -2.46 5.98
N ARG A 64 -12.72 -2.51 4.65
CA ARG A 64 -11.97 -3.53 3.91
C ARG A 64 -11.09 -2.86 2.86
N LEU A 65 -9.79 -3.09 2.94
CA LEU A 65 -8.80 -2.60 1.98
C LEU A 65 -7.84 -3.73 1.59
N TYR A 66 -7.91 -4.18 0.34
CA TYR A 66 -7.05 -5.24 -0.19
C TYR A 66 -6.15 -4.71 -1.31
N MET A 67 -4.85 -4.57 -1.01
CA MET A 67 -3.86 -3.93 -1.91
C MET A 67 -2.71 -4.86 -2.31
N HIS A 68 -2.62 -6.04 -1.69
CA HIS A 68 -1.49 -6.95 -1.80
C HIS A 68 -1.29 -7.48 -3.22
N ILE A 69 -0.08 -7.90 -3.57
CA ILE A 69 0.28 -8.36 -4.92
C ILE A 69 0.08 -7.23 -5.95
N ASN A 70 0.76 -6.12 -5.69
CA ASN A 70 1.02 -5.03 -6.64
C ASN A 70 2.49 -4.64 -6.52
N ILE A 71 3.03 -3.91 -7.49
CA ILE A 71 4.41 -3.39 -7.42
C ILE A 71 4.57 -2.42 -6.23
N LEU A 72 3.47 -1.78 -5.80
CA LEU A 72 3.26 -1.03 -4.55
C LEU A 72 3.90 -1.60 -3.28
N MET A 73 4.09 -2.92 -3.19
CA MET A 73 4.77 -3.55 -2.05
C MET A 73 6.16 -4.10 -2.37
N ALA A 74 6.57 -4.22 -3.63
CA ALA A 74 7.85 -4.85 -3.95
C ALA A 74 9.03 -4.00 -3.45
N LEU A 75 9.03 -2.69 -3.72
CA LEU A 75 10.12 -1.81 -3.30
C LEU A 75 10.09 -1.48 -1.79
N SER A 76 8.91 -1.25 -1.21
CA SER A 76 8.77 -0.97 0.22
C SER A 76 9.06 -2.19 1.07
N ARG A 77 8.65 -3.39 0.64
CA ARG A 77 8.98 -4.65 1.34
C ARG A 77 10.43 -5.04 1.19
N LEU A 78 11.04 -4.83 0.02
CA LEU A 78 12.49 -5.05 -0.14
C LEU A 78 13.28 -4.05 0.71
N LEU A 79 12.94 -2.76 0.71
CA LEU A 79 13.59 -1.76 1.56
C LEU A 79 13.37 -2.05 3.06
N PHE A 80 12.16 -2.46 3.45
CA PHE A 80 11.84 -2.85 4.83
C PHE A 80 12.62 -4.09 5.27
N LEU A 81 12.72 -5.12 4.43
CA LEU A 81 13.53 -6.32 4.69
C LEU A 81 15.02 -5.96 4.77
N MET A 82 15.52 -5.15 3.83
CA MET A 82 16.92 -4.69 3.84
C MET A 82 17.25 -3.90 5.11
N LEU A 83 16.38 -2.99 5.56
CA LEU A 83 16.57 -2.21 6.80
C LEU A 83 16.44 -3.07 8.06
N HIS A 84 15.50 -4.02 8.07
CA HIS A 84 15.29 -4.93 9.18
C HIS A 84 16.48 -5.87 9.36
N ASP A 85 16.97 -6.48 8.28
CA ASP A 85 18.13 -7.38 8.30
C ASP A 85 19.41 -6.64 8.69
N PHE A 86 19.60 -5.42 8.20
CA PHE A 86 20.73 -4.58 8.60
C PHE A 86 20.70 -4.26 10.11
N LYS A 87 19.55 -3.87 10.66
CA LYS A 87 19.39 -3.59 12.10
C LYS A 87 19.61 -4.85 12.95
N PHE A 88 19.10 -6.00 12.49
CA PHE A 88 19.32 -7.30 13.13
C PHE A 88 20.80 -7.70 13.16
N LEU A 89 21.50 -7.55 12.03
CA LEU A 89 22.94 -7.82 11.92
C LEU A 89 23.78 -6.90 12.83
N MET A 90 23.47 -5.61 12.86
CA MET A 90 24.13 -4.66 13.76
C MET A 90 23.93 -5.03 15.24
N GLN A 91 22.71 -5.41 15.64
CA GLN A 91 22.45 -5.83 17.01
C GLN A 91 23.21 -7.11 17.37
N LYS A 92 23.32 -8.06 16.43
CA LYS A 92 24.10 -9.29 16.62
C LYS A 92 25.59 -9.00 16.76
N ALA A 93 26.12 -8.06 15.97
CA ALA A 93 27.51 -7.62 16.05
C ALA A 93 27.82 -6.94 17.40
N ILE A 94 26.94 -6.04 17.85
CA ILE A 94 27.05 -5.38 19.16
C ILE A 94 27.05 -6.42 20.29
N ASN A 95 26.13 -7.38 20.26
CA ASN A 95 26.06 -8.43 21.26
C ASN A 95 27.29 -9.35 21.25
N LEU A 96 27.95 -9.51 20.10
CA LEU A 96 29.19 -10.28 20.00
C LEU A 96 30.35 -9.54 20.66
N VAL A 97 30.47 -8.23 20.43
CA VAL A 97 31.52 -7.38 21.02
C VAL A 97 31.35 -7.29 22.54
N VAL A 98 30.12 -7.16 23.04
CA VAL A 98 29.83 -7.07 24.49
C VAL A 98 30.12 -8.38 25.23
N ARG A 99 30.04 -9.55 24.57
CA ARG A 99 30.30 -10.86 25.20
C ARG A 99 31.77 -11.24 25.33
N HIS A 100 32.67 -10.48 24.71
CA HIS A 100 34.11 -10.70 24.75
C HIS A 100 34.87 -9.68 25.62
N HIS A 101 34.13 -8.94 26.46
CA HIS A 101 34.62 -8.13 27.58
C HIS A 101 34.05 -8.66 28.89
#